data_AF-A0A497NDB7-F1
#
_entry.id   AF-A0A497NDB7-F1
#
_cell.length_a   1.000
_cell.length_b   1.000
_cell.length_c   1.000
_cell.angle_alpha   90.00
_cell.angle_beta   90.00
_cell.angle_gamma   90.00
#
_symmetry.space_group_name_H-M   'P 1'
#
loop_
_entity.id
_entity.type
_entity.pdbx_description
1 polymer ?
#
loop_
_entity_poly.entity_id
_entity_poly.type
_entity_poly.pdbx_seq_one_letter_code
_entity_poly.pdbx_strand_id
1 'polypeptide(L)' 'MDYLGEISAHSKSLEKRRDELLDELKRLEENLKRGEIDEETYKKRRHEIERAIVEVMDRLAQMKFLMGQR' A
#
# COMPACT_ATOMS: atom_id res chain seq x y z
N MET A 1 4.31 -23.99 17.25
CA MET A 1 4.18 -22.63 16.68
C MET A 1 4.41 -22.74 15.18
N ASP A 2 3.37 -22.47 14.38
CA ASP A 2 3.44 -22.52 12.92
C ASP A 2 3.91 -21.16 12.38
N TYR A 3 5.22 -20.95 12.43
CA TYR A 3 5.86 -19.70 11.99
C TYR A 3 5.62 -19.41 10.50
N LEU A 4 5.44 -20.44 9.67
CA LEU A 4 5.17 -20.28 8.24
C LEU A 4 3.74 -19.78 7.99
N GLY A 5 2.77 -20.30 8.75
CA GLY A 5 1.39 -19.84 8.74
C GLY A 5 1.27 -18.36 9.14
N GLU A 6 1.99 -17.94 10.17
CA GLU A 6 2.00 -16.54 10.64
C GLU A 6 2.61 -15.57 9.62
N ILE A 7 3.75 -15.92 9.01
CA ILE A 7 4.37 -15.09 7.97
C ILE A 7 3.46 -14.98 6.74
N SER A 8 2.83 -16.08 6.32
CA SER A 8 1.89 -16.09 5.20
C SER A 8 0.66 -15.21 5.45
N ALA A 9 0.08 -15.28 6.65
CA ALA A 9 -1.04 -14.41 7.04
C ALA A 9 -0.64 -12.93 7.04
N HIS A 10 0.56 -12.62 7.54
CA HIS A 10 1.06 -11.26 7.56
C HIS A 10 1.34 -10.72 6.15
N SER A 11 1.94 -11.52 5.25
CA SER A 11 2.12 -11.15 3.85
C SER A 11 0.79 -10.83 3.16
N LYS A 12 -0.25 -11.66 3.36
CA LYS A 12 -1.59 -11.39 2.82
C LYS A 12 -2.19 -10.09 3.34
N SER A 13 -1.96 -9.75 4.62
CA SER A 13 -2.43 -8.47 5.18
C SER A 13 -1.76 -7.27 4.51
N LEU A 14 -0.47 -7.38 4.18
CA LEU A 14 0.27 -6.33 3.47
C LEU A 14 -0.18 -6.20 2.02
N GLU A 15 -0.43 -7.31 1.33
CA GLU A 15 -0.99 -7.29 -0.03
C GLU A 15 -2.34 -6.58 -0.06
N LYS A 16 -3.23 -6.93 0.87
CA LYS A 16 -4.52 -6.24 1.02
C LYS A 16 -4.33 -4.74 1.28
N ARG A 17 -3.40 -4.37 2.16
CA ARG A 17 -3.12 -2.97 2.47
C ARG A 17 -2.60 -2.19 1.26
N ARG A 18 -1.74 -2.80 0.44
CA ARG A 18 -1.28 -2.22 -0.83
C ARG A 18 -2.47 -1.94 -1.74
N ASP A 19 -3.36 -2.92 -1.91
CA ASP A 19 -4.51 -2.79 -2.80
C ASP A 19 -5.48 -1.70 -2.32
N GLU A 20 -5.72 -1.61 -1.01
CA GLU A 20 -6.48 -0.52 -0.40
C GLU A 20 -5.86 0.86 -0.68
N LEU A 21 -4.54 0.99 -0.57
CA LEU A 21 -3.83 2.25 -0.84
C LEU A 21 -3.88 2.63 -2.32
N LEU A 22 -3.81 1.66 -3.23
CA LEU A 22 -3.96 1.89 -4.67
C LEU A 22 -5.38 2.37 -5.01
N ASP A 23 -6.39 1.81 -4.35
CA ASP A 23 -7.77 2.27 -4.53
C ASP A 23 -8.01 3.64 -3.89
N GLU A 24 -7.36 3.94 -2.77
CA GLU A 24 -7.37 5.28 -2.17
C GLU A 24 -6.76 6.32 -3.11
N LEU A 25 -5.64 5.99 -3.76
CA LEU A 25 -4.99 6.84 -4.76
C LEU A 25 -5.93 7.13 -5.95
N LYS A 26 -6.59 6.11 -6.49
CA LYS A 26 -7.58 6.29 -7.58
C LYS A 26 -8.73 7.20 -7.15
N ARG A 27 -9.28 7.00 -5.95
CA ARG A 27 -10.36 7.85 -5.42
C ARG A 27 -9.88 9.29 -5.24
N LEU A 28 -8.65 9.49 -4.79
CA LEU A 28 -8.06 10.83 -4.66
C LEU A 28 -7.97 11.54 -6.01
N GLU A 29 -7.58 10.84 -7.08
CA GLU A 29 -7.58 11.37 -8.44
C GLU A 29 -8.99 11.72 -8.94
N GLU A 30 -9.98 10.86 -8.67
CA GLU A 30 -11.37 11.13 -9.02
C GLU A 30 -11.92 12.35 -8.29
N ASN A 31 -11.62 12.51 -7.00
CA ASN A 31 -12.04 13.67 -6.21
C ASN A 31 -11.47 14.97 -6.78
N LEU A 32 -10.20 14.97 -7.21
CA LEU A 32 -9.60 16.12 -7.89
C LEU A 32 -10.31 16.42 -9.22
N LYS A 33 -10.57 15.39 -10.04
CA LYS A 33 -11.29 15.54 -11.32
C LYS A 33 -12.71 16.08 -11.14
N ARG A 34 -13.38 15.73 -10.03
CA ARG A 34 -14.71 16.26 -9.67
C ARG A 34 -14.65 17.65 -9.03
N GLY A 35 -13.47 18.18 -8.74
CA GLY A 35 -13.30 19.48 -8.07
C GLY A 35 -13.65 19.46 -6.58
N GLU A 36 -13.72 18.28 -5.96
CA GLU A 36 -14.03 18.12 -4.53
C GLU A 36 -12.84 18.45 -3.63
N ILE A 37 -11.63 18.44 -4.19
CA ILE A 37 -10.39 18.83 -3.54
C ILE A 37 -9.57 19.72 -4.46
N ASP A 38 -8.78 20.62 -3.88
CA ASP A 38 -7.81 21.44 -4.61
C ASP A 38 -6.50 20.67 -4.90
N GLU A 39 -5.64 21.26 -5.75
CA GLU A 39 -4.36 20.66 -6.12
C GLU A 39 -3.38 20.51 -4.95
N GLU A 40 -3.39 21.41 -3.97
CA GLU A 40 -2.46 21.36 -2.83
C GLU A 40 -2.83 20.19 -1.92
N THR A 41 -4.12 20.06 -1.61
CA THR A 41 -4.71 18.94 -0.87
C THR A 41 -4.44 17.62 -1.58
N TYR A 42 -4.64 17.57 -2.91
CA TYR A 42 -4.29 16.41 -3.72
C TYR A 42 -2.81 16.05 -3.61
N LYS A 43 -1.90 17.02 -3.80
CA LYS A 43 -0.44 16.78 -3.77
C LYS A 43 0.02 16.24 -2.41
N LYS A 44 -0.47 16.81 -1.30
CA LYS A 44 -0.14 16.36 0.06
C LYS A 44 -0.60 14.92 0.29
N ARG A 45 -1.89 14.63 0.06
CA ARG A 45 -2.46 13.29 0.28
C ARG A 45 -1.86 12.24 -0.65
N ARG A 46 -1.63 12.59 -1.91
CA ARG A 46 -0.98 11.69 -2.87
C ARG A 46 0.39 11.27 -2.37
N HIS A 47 1.19 12.22 -1.88
CA HIS A 47 2.52 11.92 -1.38
C HIS A 47 2.50 11.00 -0.15
N GLU A 48 1.53 11.19 0.76
CA GLU A 48 1.33 10.31 1.92
C GLU A 48 0.97 8.88 1.50
N ILE A 49 0.04 8.73 0.54
CA ILE A 49 -0.38 7.42 0.02
C ILE A 49 0.77 6.72 -0.72
N GLU A 50 1.47 7.44 -1.60
CA GLU A 50 2.62 6.91 -2.35
C GLU A 50 3.71 6.41 -1.39
N ARG A 51 4.01 7.16 -0.32
CA ARG A 51 4.96 6.74 0.70
C ARG A 51 4.51 5.47 1.42
N ALA A 52 3.24 5.38 1.80
CA ALA A 52 2.68 4.20 2.44
C ALA A 52 2.75 2.96 1.52
N ILE A 53 2.51 3.14 0.22
CA ILE A 53 2.63 2.06 -0.77
C ILE A 53 4.07 1.54 -0.81
N VAL A 54 5.05 2.43 -0.90
CA VAL A 54 6.47 2.06 -0.93
C VAL A 54 6.86 1.28 0.33
N GLU A 55 6.44 1.74 1.52
CA GLU A 55 6.72 1.06 2.78
C GLU A 55 6.09 -0.35 2.87
N VAL A 56 4.86 -0.52 2.37
CA VAL A 56 4.20 -1.83 2.30
C VAL A 56 4.91 -2.75 1.31
N MET A 57 5.29 -2.23 0.13
CA MET A 57 6.00 -2.99 -0.89
C MET A 57 7.39 -3.44 -0.41
N ASP A 58 8.11 -2.59 0.31
CA ASP A 58 9.40 -2.93 0.91
C ASP A 58 9.26 -4.07 1.92
N ARG A 59 8.27 -3.99 2.82
CA ARG A 59 7.98 -5.08 3.78
C ARG A 59 7.61 -6.39 3.09
N LEU A 60 6.83 -6.33 2.00
CA LEU A 60 6.52 -7.51 1.19
C LEU A 60 7.78 -8.11 0.55
N ALA A 61 8.70 -7.27 0.05
CA ALA A 61 9.96 -7.73 -0.51
C ALA A 61 10.84 -8.39 0.56
N GLN A 62 10.92 -7.81 1.76
CA GLN A 62 11.63 -8.40 2.90
C GLN A 62 11.04 -9.77 3.28
N MET A 63 9.71 -9.93 3.32
CA MET A 63 9.10 -11.22 3.61
C MET A 63 9.41 -12.28 2.55
N LYS A 64 9.32 -11.93 1.27
CA LYS A 64 9.69 -12.84 0.17
C LYS A 64 11.13 -13.30 0.27
N PHE A 65 12.04 -12.37 0.61
CA PHE A 65 13.44 -12.68 0.85
C PHE A 65 13.63 -13.66 2.02
N LEU A 66 12.96 -13.43 3.16
CA LEU A 66 13.01 -14.31 4.33
C LEU A 66 12.45 -15.71 4.04
N MET A 67 11.45 -15.83 3.17
CA MET A 67 10.84 -17.09 2.76
C MET A 67 11.67 -17.87 1.72
N GLY A 68 12.80 -17.33 1.25
CA GLY A 68 13.65 -17.98 0.25
C GLY A 68 13.00 -18.09 -1.14
N GLN A 69 11.91 -17.36 -1.38
CA GLN A 69 11.30 -17.22 -2.70
C GLN A 69 12.17 -16.26 -3.52
N ARG A 70 13.09 -16.81 -4.32
CA ARG A 70 13.81 -16.08 -5.38
C ARG A 70 12.99 -16.05 -6.66
#